data_AF-A0A942TJC6-F1
#
_entry.id   AF-A0A942TJC6-F1
#
_cell.length_a   1.000
_cell.length_b   1.000
_cell.length_c   1.000
_cell.angle_alpha   90.00
_cell.angle_beta   90.00
_cell.angle_gamma   90.00
#
_symmetry.space_group_name_H-M   'P 1'
#
loop_
_entity.id
_entity.type
_entity.pdbx_description
1 polymer ?
#
loop_
_entity_poly.entity_id
_entity_poly.type
_entity_poly.pdbx_seq_one_letter_code
_entity_poly.pdbx_strand_id
1 'polypeptide(L)'
;MLEIISTYKWHFLITLEVLFWIAFFTFLVLKYWFETKAKVIFLAFTFIFECMDLPLAVMDYVNTGRISFFQITVLLVYFYALTFGNQNIQKLDLYIKRKVMEIKGKPLQFEDKRLPAVSSNKNYAKSIKHGFLLHFSVFLVFHLLLLIEFTWPPISLNYISDLISSETRDIFHNTAINRASIMWSMFLMINGLVAFLYTYSSWRVFKNK
;
A
#
# COMPACT_ATOMS: atom_id res chain seq x y z
N MET A 1 24.38 18.05 7.45
CA MET A 1 23.30 17.77 6.44
C MET A 1 22.86 16.31 6.50
N LEU A 2 23.78 15.33 6.42
CA LEU A 2 23.46 13.89 6.53
C LEU A 2 22.87 13.47 7.88
N GLU A 3 23.30 14.09 8.99
CA GLU A 3 22.72 13.83 10.32
C GLU A 3 21.24 14.25 10.43
N ILE A 4 20.85 15.35 9.78
CA ILE A 4 19.44 15.80 9.73
C ILE A 4 18.60 14.78 8.98
N ILE A 5 19.10 14.29 7.84
CA ILE A 5 18.43 13.27 7.04
C ILE A 5 18.27 11.97 7.84
N SER A 6 19.32 11.51 8.51
CA SER A 6 19.26 10.29 9.32
C SER A 6 18.28 10.39 10.49
N THR A 7 18.22 11.57 11.14
CA THR A 7 17.31 11.83 12.27
C THR A 7 15.85 11.94 11.84
N TYR A 8 15.58 12.61 10.72
CA TYR A 8 14.22 12.92 10.26
C TYR A 8 13.74 12.07 9.07
N LYS A 9 14.46 11.01 8.69
CA LYS A 9 14.14 10.15 7.53
C LYS A 9 12.68 9.69 7.47
N TRP A 10 12.10 9.30 8.60
CA TRP A 10 10.69 8.91 8.69
C TRP A 10 9.73 10.06 8.42
N HIS A 11 10.05 11.27 8.89
CA HIS A 11 9.23 12.45 8.63
C HIS A 11 9.30 12.84 7.15
N PHE A 12 10.48 12.74 6.53
CA PHE A 12 10.62 12.97 5.10
C PHE A 12 9.81 11.98 4.26
N LEU A 13 9.90 10.68 4.57
CA LEU A 13 9.12 9.64 3.89
C LEU A 13 7.61 9.92 4.01
N ILE A 14 7.10 10.17 5.22
CA ILE A 14 5.67 10.48 5.42
C ILE A 14 5.27 11.76 4.67
N THR A 15 6.13 12.78 4.66
CA THR A 15 5.85 14.05 3.97
C THR A 15 5.78 13.84 2.46
N LEU A 16 6.72 13.09 1.89
CA LEU A 16 6.72 12.74 0.47
C LEU A 16 5.49 11.92 0.09
N GLU A 17 5.10 10.97 0.92
CA GLU A 17 3.87 10.18 0.73
C GLU A 17 2.61 11.07 0.74
N VAL A 18 2.50 11.99 1.68
CA VAL A 18 1.37 12.94 1.73
C VAL A 18 1.33 13.82 0.48
N LEU A 19 2.48 14.34 0.05
CA LEU A 19 2.59 15.14 -1.17
C LEU A 19 2.25 14.33 -2.42
N PHE A 20 2.67 13.06 -2.48
CA PHE A 20 2.30 12.11 -3.52
C PHE A 20 0.77 11.97 -3.61
N TRP A 21 0.08 11.71 -2.51
CA TRP A 21 -1.38 11.56 -2.51
C TRP A 21 -2.10 12.83 -2.96
N ILE A 22 -1.66 14.00 -2.48
CA ILE A 22 -2.22 15.30 -2.89
C ILE A 22 -2.05 15.49 -4.41
N ALA A 23 -0.86 15.24 -4.94
CA ALA A 23 -0.57 15.37 -6.36
C ALA A 23 -1.39 14.37 -7.19
N PHE A 24 -1.49 13.13 -6.75
CA PHE A 24 -2.24 12.06 -7.43
C PHE A 24 -3.73 12.36 -7.49
N PHE A 25 -4.36 12.76 -6.39
CA PHE A 25 -5.79 13.13 -6.40
C PHE A 25 -6.04 14.37 -7.25
N THR A 26 -5.15 15.36 -7.19
CA THR A 26 -5.25 16.55 -8.04
C THR A 26 -5.13 16.18 -9.51
N PHE A 27 -4.21 15.29 -9.87
CA PHE A 27 -4.09 14.72 -11.21
C PHE A 27 -5.41 14.08 -11.68
N LEU A 28 -6.04 13.23 -10.86
CA LEU A 28 -7.30 12.57 -11.21
C LEU A 28 -8.43 13.58 -11.44
N VAL A 29 -8.56 14.57 -10.56
CA VAL A 29 -9.56 15.63 -10.69
C VAL A 29 -9.33 16.45 -11.96
N LEU A 30 -8.09 16.87 -12.23
CA LEU A 30 -7.76 17.60 -13.45
C LEU A 30 -7.95 16.77 -14.72
N LYS A 31 -7.68 15.46 -14.66
CA LYS A 31 -7.83 14.54 -15.79
C LYS A 31 -9.30 14.35 -16.18
N TYR A 32 -10.17 14.10 -15.22
CA TYR A 32 -11.57 13.71 -15.49
C TYR A 32 -12.58 14.84 -15.34
N TRP A 33 -12.38 15.75 -14.39
CA TRP A 33 -13.34 16.81 -14.13
C TRP A 33 -13.10 17.99 -15.05
N PHE A 34 -11.87 18.49 -15.09
CA PHE A 34 -11.51 19.69 -15.83
C PHE A 34 -10.91 19.43 -17.22
N GLU A 35 -10.44 18.19 -17.47
CA GLU A 35 -9.86 17.75 -18.75
C GLU A 35 -8.68 18.63 -19.24
N THR A 36 -7.96 19.27 -18.31
CA THR A 36 -6.92 20.28 -18.61
C THR A 36 -5.57 19.66 -18.97
N LYS A 37 -4.69 20.45 -19.61
CA LYS A 37 -3.28 20.08 -19.86
C LYS A 37 -2.44 20.02 -18.57
N ALA A 38 -2.85 20.74 -17.52
CA ALA A 38 -2.16 20.77 -16.22
C ALA A 38 -2.06 19.39 -15.55
N LYS A 39 -2.92 18.42 -15.91
CA LYS A 39 -2.83 17.03 -15.44
C LYS A 39 -1.45 16.42 -15.66
N VAL A 40 -0.73 16.80 -16.72
CA VAL A 40 0.62 16.26 -17.01
C VAL A 40 1.62 16.68 -15.95
N ILE A 41 1.50 17.91 -15.43
CA ILE A 41 2.39 18.43 -14.38
C ILE A 41 2.18 17.66 -13.07
N PHE A 42 0.92 17.47 -12.67
CA PHE A 42 0.60 16.73 -11.45
C PHE A 42 0.91 15.24 -11.56
N LEU A 43 0.82 14.65 -12.75
CA LEU A 43 1.33 13.31 -13.01
C LEU A 43 2.86 13.25 -12.83
N ALA A 44 3.59 14.24 -13.34
CA ALA A 44 5.04 14.34 -13.14
C ALA A 44 5.41 14.50 -11.66
N PHE A 45 4.69 15.35 -10.91
CA PHE A 45 4.92 15.48 -9.46
C PHE A 45 4.66 14.18 -8.70
N THR A 46 3.60 13.45 -9.05
CA THR A 46 3.31 12.14 -8.47
C THR A 46 4.52 11.20 -8.65
N PHE A 47 5.08 11.15 -9.86
CA PHE A 47 6.26 10.34 -10.14
C PHE A 47 7.52 10.84 -9.41
N ILE A 48 7.74 12.14 -9.36
CA ILE A 48 8.89 12.74 -8.68
C ILE A 48 8.86 12.41 -7.19
N PHE A 49 7.72 12.62 -6.51
CA PHE A 49 7.61 12.37 -5.08
C PHE A 49 7.87 10.90 -4.74
N GLU A 50 7.28 9.98 -5.50
CA GLU A 50 7.58 8.55 -5.36
C GLU A 50 9.09 8.28 -5.50
N CYS A 51 9.72 8.82 -6.54
CA CYS A 51 11.16 8.63 -6.82
C CYS A 51 12.09 9.22 -5.75
N MET A 52 11.66 10.20 -4.96
CA MET A 52 12.52 10.87 -3.97
C MET A 52 12.83 10.00 -2.74
N ASP A 53 12.04 8.95 -2.48
CA ASP A 53 12.30 8.04 -1.36
C ASP A 53 13.54 7.16 -1.55
N LEU A 54 13.89 6.84 -2.80
CA LEU A 54 15.08 6.05 -3.13
C LEU A 54 16.39 6.75 -2.74
N PRO A 55 16.65 8.01 -3.15
CA PRO A 55 17.80 8.77 -2.67
C PRO A 55 17.88 8.84 -1.14
N LEU A 56 16.75 9.00 -0.44
CA LEU A 56 16.71 9.01 1.03
C LEU A 56 17.21 7.69 1.62
N ALA A 57 16.77 6.56 1.07
CA ALA A 57 17.25 5.23 1.49
C ALA A 57 18.74 5.05 1.21
N VAL A 58 19.22 5.46 0.03
CA VAL A 58 20.66 5.38 -0.33
C VAL A 58 21.50 6.25 0.60
N MET A 59 21.06 7.48 0.91
CA MET A 59 21.77 8.37 1.82
C MET A 59 21.85 7.80 3.25
N ASP A 60 20.78 7.14 3.71
CA ASP A 60 20.78 6.45 5.00
C ASP A 60 21.81 5.30 5.03
N TYR A 61 21.96 4.55 3.93
CA TYR A 61 22.98 3.49 3.83
C TYR A 61 24.39 4.05 3.81
N VAL A 62 24.64 5.08 3.00
CA VAL A 62 25.95 5.74 2.92
C VAL A 62 26.38 6.30 4.26
N ASN A 63 25.44 6.86 5.04
CA ASN A 63 25.75 7.44 6.35
C ASN A 63 25.98 6.39 7.44
N THR A 64 25.21 5.30 7.44
CA THR A 64 25.26 4.28 8.52
C THR A 64 26.21 3.12 8.22
N GLY A 65 26.53 2.89 6.94
CA GLY A 65 27.29 1.73 6.46
C GLY A 65 26.60 0.38 6.70
N ARG A 66 25.32 0.39 7.08
CA ARG A 66 24.55 -0.81 7.45
C ARG A 66 23.20 -0.79 6.76
N ILE A 67 22.70 -1.99 6.47
CA ILE A 67 21.32 -2.14 6.02
C ILE A 67 20.43 -1.80 7.20
N SER A 68 19.64 -0.73 7.06
CA SER A 68 18.75 -0.27 8.11
C SER A 68 17.30 -0.62 7.77
N PHE A 69 16.48 -0.72 8.80
CA PHE A 69 15.04 -0.96 8.68
C PHE A 69 14.32 0.07 7.77
N PHE A 70 14.81 1.32 7.74
CA PHE A 70 14.27 2.34 6.83
C PHE A 70 14.48 1.96 5.37
N GLN A 71 15.69 1.49 5.01
CA GLN A 71 16.03 1.09 3.64
C GLN A 71 15.20 -0.12 3.20
N ILE A 72 15.04 -1.10 4.09
CA ILE A 72 14.19 -2.28 3.85
C ILE A 72 12.75 -1.85 3.58
N THR A 73 12.23 -0.90 4.37
CA THR A 73 10.86 -0.40 4.20
C THR A 73 10.67 0.25 2.84
N VAL A 74 11.57 1.15 2.43
CA VAL A 74 11.52 1.81 1.11
C VAL A 74 11.60 0.77 -0.02
N LEU A 75 12.50 -0.21 0.07
CA LEU A 75 12.61 -1.28 -0.94
C LEU A 75 11.34 -2.12 -1.05
N LEU A 76 10.67 -2.43 0.08
CA LEU A 76 9.41 -3.17 0.08
C LEU A 76 8.27 -2.38 -0.58
N VAL A 77 8.18 -1.07 -0.32
CA VAL A 77 7.21 -0.18 -0.98
C VAL A 77 7.39 -0.22 -2.50
N TYR A 78 8.63 -0.12 -2.97
CA TYR A 78 8.96 -0.20 -4.39
C TYR A 78 8.66 -1.55 -5.02
N PHE A 79 9.04 -2.64 -4.34
CA PHE A 79 8.75 -3.98 -4.82
C PHE A 79 7.25 -4.21 -4.93
N TYR A 80 6.48 -3.68 -3.98
CA TYR A 80 5.02 -3.69 -4.01
C TYR A 80 4.46 -2.84 -5.17
N ALA A 81 4.96 -1.61 -5.36
CA ALA A 81 4.52 -0.73 -6.44
C ALA A 81 4.77 -1.36 -7.82
N LEU A 82 5.91 -2.02 -8.03
CA LEU A 82 6.25 -2.69 -9.28
C LEU A 82 5.39 -3.94 -9.54
N THR A 83 5.03 -4.68 -8.50
CA THR A 83 4.22 -5.91 -8.63
C THR A 83 2.73 -5.61 -8.86
N PHE A 84 2.20 -4.53 -8.29
CA PHE A 84 0.76 -4.22 -8.33
C PHE A 84 0.35 -2.99 -9.15
N GLY A 85 1.29 -2.11 -9.50
CA GLY A 85 0.97 -0.82 -10.10
C GLY A 85 0.10 -0.96 -11.35
N ASN A 86 0.52 -1.78 -12.31
CA ASN A 86 -0.07 -1.77 -13.66
C ASN A 86 -1.56 -2.19 -13.69
N GLN A 87 -1.94 -3.25 -12.97
CA GLN A 87 -3.31 -3.76 -13.03
C GLN A 87 -4.29 -2.94 -12.18
N ASN A 88 -3.83 -2.40 -11.06
CA ASN A 88 -4.69 -1.62 -10.15
C ASN A 88 -4.89 -0.20 -10.65
N ILE A 89 -3.85 0.42 -11.26
CA ILE A 89 -3.96 1.75 -11.84
C ILE A 89 -5.00 1.77 -12.97
N GLN A 90 -4.96 0.81 -13.89
CA GLN A 90 -5.94 0.75 -15.00
C GLN A 90 -7.38 0.60 -14.49
N LYS A 91 -7.60 -0.25 -13.47
CA LYS A 91 -8.94 -0.44 -12.88
C LYS A 91 -9.43 0.82 -12.19
N LEU A 92 -8.56 1.49 -11.44
CA LEU A 92 -8.88 2.74 -10.75
C LEU A 92 -9.20 3.86 -11.74
N ASP A 93 -8.40 3.97 -12.81
CA ASP A 93 -8.59 4.91 -13.91
C ASP A 93 -9.99 4.78 -14.51
N LEU A 94 -10.39 3.54 -14.84
CA LEU A 94 -11.72 3.24 -15.38
C LEU A 94 -12.84 3.49 -14.38
N TYR A 95 -12.65 3.12 -13.11
CA TYR A 95 -13.64 3.32 -12.06
C TYR A 95 -13.96 4.81 -11.89
N ILE A 96 -12.92 5.65 -11.79
CA ILE A 96 -13.08 7.10 -11.65
C ILE A 96 -13.70 7.68 -12.93
N LYS A 97 -13.23 7.27 -14.11
CA LYS A 97 -13.83 7.70 -15.39
C LYS A 97 -15.33 7.39 -15.45
N ARG A 98 -15.74 6.16 -15.10
CA ARG A 98 -17.15 5.74 -15.06
C ARG A 98 -17.96 6.62 -14.11
N LYS A 99 -17.47 6.81 -12.88
CA LYS A 99 -18.14 7.66 -11.89
C LYS A 99 -18.30 9.11 -12.33
N VAL A 100 -17.25 9.71 -12.88
CA VAL A 100 -17.33 11.10 -13.35
C VAL A 100 -18.27 11.23 -14.56
N MET A 101 -18.28 10.25 -15.46
CA MET A 101 -19.18 10.25 -16.63
C MET A 101 -20.66 10.04 -16.23
N GLU A 102 -20.93 9.16 -15.25
CA GLU A 102 -22.26 9.02 -14.62
C GLU A 102 -22.74 10.36 -14.06
N ILE A 103 -21.89 11.06 -13.31
CA ILE A 103 -22.21 12.37 -12.72
C ILE A 103 -22.42 13.45 -13.80
N LYS A 104 -21.61 13.44 -14.86
CA LYS A 104 -21.70 14.39 -15.99
C LYS A 104 -22.83 14.05 -16.98
N GLY A 105 -23.53 12.93 -16.81
CA GLY A 105 -24.58 12.46 -17.74
C GLY A 105 -24.08 12.14 -19.15
N LYS A 106 -22.78 11.86 -19.33
CA LYS A 106 -22.18 11.57 -20.64
C LYS A 106 -22.06 10.06 -20.86
N PRO A 107 -22.32 9.54 -22.08
CA PRO A 107 -22.18 8.12 -22.36
C PRO A 107 -20.71 7.69 -22.38
N LEU A 108 -20.42 6.52 -21.79
CA LEU A 108 -19.10 5.88 -21.89
C LEU A 108 -18.79 5.51 -23.34
N GLN A 109 -17.55 5.74 -23.77
CA GLN A 109 -17.09 5.39 -25.10
C GLN A 109 -17.06 3.86 -25.28
N PHE A 110 -17.18 3.40 -26.52
CA PHE A 110 -17.26 1.96 -26.84
C PHE A 110 -16.02 1.17 -26.38
N GLU A 111 -14.84 1.78 -26.45
CA GLU A 111 -13.58 1.19 -25.96
C GLU A 111 -13.60 0.96 -24.44
N ASP A 112 -14.21 1.87 -23.67
CA ASP A 112 -14.34 1.77 -22.20
C ASP A 112 -15.34 0.68 -21.76
N LYS A 113 -16.22 0.25 -22.67
CA LYS A 113 -17.20 -0.83 -22.46
C LYS A 113 -16.60 -2.22 -22.67
N ARG A 114 -15.54 -2.34 -23.49
CA ARG A 114 -14.83 -3.62 -23.73
C ARG A 114 -13.97 -4.05 -22.55
N LEU A 115 -13.55 -3.10 -21.71
CA LEU A 115 -12.87 -3.41 -20.45
C LEU A 115 -13.90 -3.99 -19.47
N PRO A 116 -13.75 -5.26 -19.05
CA PRO A 116 -14.81 -6.02 -18.43
C PRO A 116 -15.44 -5.25 -17.27
N ALA A 117 -16.78 -5.26 -17.21
CA ALA A 117 -17.53 -4.74 -16.08
C ALA A 117 -16.97 -5.36 -14.79
N VAL A 118 -16.33 -4.51 -13.97
CA VAL A 118 -15.47 -4.90 -12.84
C VAL A 118 -16.25 -5.64 -11.75
N SER A 119 -17.58 -5.68 -11.80
CA SER A 119 -18.43 -6.06 -10.68
C SER A 119 -19.08 -7.46 -10.73
N SER A 120 -18.91 -8.28 -11.78
CA SER A 120 -19.68 -9.55 -11.87
C SER A 120 -18.95 -10.75 -12.50
N ASN A 121 -17.63 -10.84 -12.37
CA ASN A 121 -16.87 -11.96 -12.93
C ASN A 121 -16.09 -12.71 -11.85
N LYS A 122 -16.08 -14.04 -11.90
CA LYS A 122 -15.21 -14.96 -11.13
C LYS A 122 -13.75 -14.49 -11.08
N ASN A 123 -13.30 -13.82 -12.15
CA ASN A 123 -11.97 -13.23 -12.26
C ASN A 123 -11.72 -12.07 -11.27
N TYR A 124 -12.76 -11.32 -10.89
CA TYR A 124 -12.66 -10.24 -9.91
C TYR A 124 -12.43 -10.79 -8.49
N ALA A 125 -13.20 -11.79 -8.08
CA ALA A 125 -12.99 -12.48 -6.80
C ALA A 125 -11.60 -13.13 -6.73
N LYS A 126 -11.10 -13.69 -7.84
CA LYS A 126 -9.72 -14.22 -7.93
C LYS A 126 -8.67 -13.11 -7.78
N SER A 127 -8.92 -11.93 -8.35
CA SER A 127 -8.00 -10.78 -8.25
C SER A 127 -7.93 -10.19 -6.83
N ILE A 128 -9.05 -10.17 -6.10
CA ILE A 128 -9.08 -9.75 -4.68
C ILE A 128 -8.29 -10.73 -3.82
N LYS A 129 -8.46 -12.05 -4.03
CA LYS A 129 -7.70 -13.07 -3.31
C LYS A 129 -6.20 -12.96 -3.55
N HIS A 130 -5.80 -12.73 -4.80
CA HIS A 130 -4.39 -12.58 -5.14
C HIS A 130 -3.78 -11.31 -4.52
N GLY A 131 -4.52 -10.18 -4.55
CA GLY A 131 -4.13 -8.95 -3.87
C GLY A 131 -3.97 -9.13 -2.36
N PHE A 132 -4.92 -9.82 -1.72
CA PHE A 132 -4.83 -10.14 -0.29
C PHE A 132 -3.66 -11.06 0.04
N LEU A 133 -3.48 -12.14 -0.73
CA LEU A 133 -2.38 -13.10 -0.53
C LEU A 133 -1.03 -12.39 -0.57
N LEU A 134 -0.84 -11.46 -1.51
CA LEU A 134 0.42 -10.75 -1.63
C LEU A 134 0.59 -9.69 -0.54
N HIS A 135 -0.46 -8.96 -0.16
CA HIS A 135 -0.42 -8.08 1.02
C HIS A 135 -0.05 -8.87 2.29
N PHE A 136 -0.61 -10.06 2.44
CA PHE A 136 -0.25 -10.97 3.53
C PHE A 136 1.21 -11.42 3.43
N SER A 137 1.72 -11.75 2.24
CA SER A 137 3.13 -12.10 2.04
C SER A 137 4.08 -10.94 2.37
N VAL A 138 3.79 -9.71 1.91
CA VAL A 138 4.60 -8.52 2.23
C VAL A 138 4.56 -8.24 3.73
N PHE A 139 3.38 -8.32 4.34
CA PHE A 139 3.22 -8.18 5.79
C PHE A 139 4.08 -9.20 6.53
N LEU A 140 4.07 -10.46 6.10
CA LEU A 140 4.82 -11.55 6.73
C LEU A 140 6.33 -11.35 6.57
N VAL A 141 6.81 -11.01 5.37
CA VAL A 141 8.23 -10.70 5.14
C VAL A 141 8.67 -9.51 5.99
N PHE A 142 7.87 -8.45 6.04
CA PHE A 142 8.19 -7.28 6.85
C PHE A 142 8.25 -7.60 8.35
N HIS A 143 7.29 -8.35 8.89
CA HIS A 143 7.30 -8.71 10.31
C HIS A 143 8.42 -9.70 10.64
N LEU A 144 8.82 -10.57 9.71
CA LEU A 144 10.01 -11.40 9.87
C LEU A 144 11.28 -10.56 9.96
N LEU A 145 11.43 -9.54 9.10
CA LEU A 145 12.59 -8.63 9.14
C LEU A 145 12.60 -7.82 10.44
N LEU A 146 11.44 -7.37 10.91
CA LEU A 146 11.31 -6.74 12.23
C LEU A 146 11.72 -7.68 13.36
N LEU A 147 11.30 -8.94 13.30
CA LEU A 147 11.63 -9.91 14.34
C LEU A 147 13.13 -10.20 14.41
N ILE A 148 13.79 -10.31 13.26
CA ILE A 148 15.25 -10.55 13.18
C ILE A 148 16.03 -9.36 13.76
N GLU A 149 15.63 -8.14 13.42
CA GLU A 149 16.38 -6.93 13.77
C GLU A 149 16.09 -6.43 15.20
N PHE A 150 14.86 -6.61 15.70
CA PHE A 150 14.38 -5.93 16.92
C PHE A 150 13.93 -6.85 18.06
N THR A 151 13.96 -8.16 17.88
CA THR A 151 13.72 -9.13 18.96
C THR A 151 15.00 -9.92 19.23
N TRP A 152 15.73 -9.50 20.25
CA TRP A 152 16.87 -10.24 20.79
C TRP A 152 16.57 -10.59 22.25
N PRO A 153 15.73 -11.62 22.45
CA PRO A 153 16.28 -12.95 22.68
C PRO A 153 15.69 -14.03 21.76
N PRO A 154 16.27 -15.25 21.72
CA PRO A 154 15.76 -16.35 20.90
C PRO A 154 14.28 -16.59 21.18
N ILE A 155 13.51 -16.77 20.09
CA ILE A 155 12.07 -17.08 20.12
C ILE A 155 11.87 -18.30 21.03
N SER A 156 11.47 -18.06 22.28
CA SER A 156 11.08 -19.12 23.19
C SER A 156 9.64 -19.52 22.86
N LEU A 157 9.29 -20.79 23.02
CA LEU A 157 7.89 -21.24 22.87
C LEU A 157 6.95 -20.51 23.86
N ASN A 158 7.52 -19.94 24.93
CA ASN A 158 6.81 -19.16 25.92
C ASN A 158 6.55 -17.71 25.46
N TYR A 159 7.24 -17.21 24.44
CA TYR A 159 7.03 -15.85 23.92
C TYR A 159 5.59 -15.62 23.43
N ILE A 160 4.98 -16.64 22.82
CA ILE A 160 3.57 -16.58 22.36
C ILE A 160 2.62 -16.56 23.56
N SER A 161 2.92 -17.34 24.60
CA SER A 161 2.17 -17.35 25.87
C SER A 161 2.26 -16.01 26.58
N ASP A 162 3.46 -15.45 26.69
CA ASP A 162 3.71 -14.16 27.34
C ASP A 162 3.09 -12.99 26.56
N LEU A 163 3.07 -13.05 25.22
CA LEU A 163 2.40 -12.06 24.37
C LEU A 163 0.87 -12.11 24.49
N ILE A 164 0.30 -13.30 24.72
CA ILE A 164 -1.15 -13.47 24.94
C ILE A 164 -1.55 -13.03 26.35
N SER A 165 -0.63 -13.13 27.32
CA SER A 165 -0.90 -12.86 28.74
C SER A 165 -0.43 -11.48 29.23
N SER A 166 0.38 -10.75 28.46
CA SER A 166 0.82 -9.41 28.83
C SER A 166 -0.30 -8.37 28.71
N GLU A 167 -0.51 -7.58 29.76
CA GLU A 167 -1.45 -6.44 29.75
C GLU A 167 -1.04 -5.36 28.74
N THR A 168 0.25 -5.24 28.46
CA THR A 168 0.82 -4.40 27.42
C THR A 168 1.06 -5.23 26.16
N ARG A 169 0.28 -5.01 25.10
CA ARG A 169 0.38 -5.72 23.80
C ARG A 169 1.58 -5.25 22.97
N ASP A 170 2.73 -5.06 23.62
CA ASP A 170 3.92 -4.54 22.97
C ASP A 170 4.75 -5.68 22.41
N ILE A 171 4.66 -5.88 21.09
CA ILE A 171 5.37 -6.94 20.33
C ILE A 171 6.87 -6.62 20.24
N PHE A 172 7.22 -5.34 20.29
CA PHE A 172 8.59 -4.84 20.21
C PHE A 172 8.86 -3.87 21.36
N HIS A 173 10.05 -3.96 21.96
CA HIS A 173 10.48 -3.03 23.00
C HIS A 173 10.58 -1.57 22.52
N ASN A 174 10.73 -1.38 21.21
CA ASN A 174 10.72 -0.05 20.60
C ASN A 174 9.27 0.40 20.33
N THR A 175 8.86 1.47 21.00
CA THR A 175 7.50 2.02 20.94
C THR A 175 7.10 2.52 19.55
N ALA A 176 8.04 3.02 18.73
CA ALA A 176 7.75 3.43 17.36
C ALA A 176 7.50 2.24 16.43
N ILE A 177 8.31 1.18 16.58
CA ILE A 177 8.18 -0.05 15.80
C ILE A 177 6.92 -0.80 16.18
N ASN A 178 6.60 -0.85 17.48
CA ASN A 178 5.38 -1.47 17.95
C ASN A 178 4.14 -0.75 17.39
N ARG A 179 4.13 0.59 17.39
CA ARG A 179 3.05 1.37 16.75
C ARG A 179 2.95 1.09 15.26
N ALA A 180 4.07 1.06 14.54
CA ALA A 180 4.09 0.74 13.10
C ALA A 180 3.55 -0.68 12.82
N SER A 181 3.97 -1.67 13.62
CA SER A 181 3.48 -3.06 13.52
C SER A 181 1.98 -3.17 13.82
N ILE A 182 1.49 -2.46 14.84
CA ILE A 182 0.05 -2.43 15.16
C ILE A 182 -0.76 -1.81 14.01
N MET A 183 -0.33 -0.64 13.50
CA MET A 183 -1.02 0.01 12.38
C MET A 183 -1.05 -0.89 11.13
N TRP A 184 0.06 -1.56 10.82
CA TRP A 184 0.11 -2.41 9.65
C TRP A 184 -0.69 -3.71 9.81
N SER A 185 -0.75 -4.23 11.04
CA SER A 185 -1.62 -5.37 11.41
C SER A 185 -3.09 -5.01 11.27
N MET A 186 -3.50 -3.78 11.65
CA MET A 186 -4.85 -3.29 11.43
C MET A 186 -5.19 -3.21 9.93
N PHE A 187 -4.28 -2.68 9.10
CA PHE A 187 -4.48 -2.66 7.65
C PHE A 187 -4.60 -4.06 7.06
N LEU A 188 -3.78 -5.02 7.51
CA LEU A 188 -3.91 -6.41 7.08
C LEU A 188 -5.28 -6.99 7.48
N MET A 189 -5.73 -6.73 8.71
CA MET A 189 -7.01 -7.22 9.21
C MET A 189 -8.18 -6.65 8.39
N ILE A 190 -8.19 -5.35 8.11
CA ILE A 190 -9.21 -4.69 7.27
C ILE A 190 -9.21 -5.30 5.87
N ASN A 191 -8.03 -5.41 5.24
CA ASN A 191 -7.90 -6.00 3.90
C ASN A 191 -8.33 -7.48 3.88
N GLY A 192 -8.05 -8.23 4.94
CA GLY A 192 -8.48 -9.61 5.10
C GLY A 192 -9.99 -9.74 5.24
N LEU A 193 -10.63 -8.86 6.02
CA LEU A 193 -12.08 -8.81 6.12
C LEU A 193 -12.73 -8.47 4.77
N VAL A 194 -12.21 -7.48 4.05
CA VAL A 194 -12.68 -7.15 2.70
C VAL A 194 -12.54 -8.34 1.76
N ALA A 195 -11.37 -8.99 1.74
CA ALA A 195 -11.12 -10.16 0.89
C ALA A 195 -12.02 -11.35 1.24
N PHE A 196 -12.29 -11.57 2.53
CA PHE A 196 -13.19 -12.60 3.03
C PHE A 196 -14.64 -12.32 2.63
N LEU A 197 -15.13 -11.09 2.85
CA LEU A 197 -16.50 -10.69 2.52
C LEU A 197 -16.78 -10.82 1.02
N TYR A 198 -15.84 -10.41 0.16
CA TYR A 198 -15.96 -10.58 -1.29
C TYR A 198 -15.87 -12.04 -1.72
N THR A 199 -15.05 -12.86 -1.06
CA THR A 199 -14.99 -14.30 -1.31
C THR A 199 -16.31 -14.97 -0.94
N TYR A 200 -16.86 -14.65 0.22
CA TYR A 200 -18.12 -15.21 0.71
C TYR A 200 -19.33 -14.74 -0.10
N SER A 201 -19.40 -13.47 -0.47
CA SER A 201 -20.47 -12.94 -1.34
C SER A 201 -20.42 -13.58 -2.72
N SER A 202 -19.22 -13.76 -3.29
CA SER A 202 -19.06 -14.46 -4.56
C SER A 202 -19.55 -15.91 -4.46
N TRP A 203 -19.24 -16.62 -3.37
CA TRP A 203 -19.69 -18.00 -3.15
C TRP A 203 -21.22 -18.15 -3.08
N ARG A 204 -21.93 -17.19 -2.44
CA ARG A 204 -23.41 -17.22 -2.39
C ARG A 204 -24.08 -16.96 -3.73
N VAL A 205 -23.53 -16.09 -4.58
CA VAL A 205 -24.07 -15.82 -5.92
C VAL A 205 -23.99 -17.06 -6.83
N PHE A 206 -23.01 -17.95 -6.62
CA PHE A 206 -22.87 -19.19 -7.40
C PHE A 206 -23.68 -20.37 -6.90
N LYS A 207 -24.12 -20.39 -5.62
CA LYS A 207 -24.93 -21.48 -5.07
C LYS A 207 -26.43 -21.39 -5.45
N ASN A 208 -26.87 -20.22 -5.92
CA ASN A 208 -28.25 -19.94 -6.33
C ASN A 208 -28.42 -19.92 -7.87
N LYS A 209 -27.49 -20.51 -8.62
CA LYS A 209 -27.63 -20.84 -10.05
C LYS A 209 -27.59 -22.36 -10.22
#